data_AF-A0A813RGN9-F1
#
_entry.id   AF-A0A813RGN9-F1
#
_cell.length_a   1.000
_cell.length_b   1.000
_cell.length_c   1.000
_cell.angle_alpha   90.00
_cell.angle_beta   90.00
_cell.angle_gamma   90.00
#
_symmetry.space_group_name_H-M   'P 1'
#
loop_
_entity.id
_entity.type
_entity.pdbx_description
1 polymer ?
#
loop_
_entity_poly.entity_id
_entity_poly.type
_entity_poly.pdbx_seq_one_letter_code
_entity_poly.pdbx_strand_id
1 'polypeptide(L)'
;MAANSRRRLSFVDFAPPQAWHKLIEYTQVTIAFTKLITDFTNQWAKICFLASSQLHQLVIDFRKKTEAEIRGKFQLGGRMYDLWESLLLESELESQALKKMACFMEKEIAGQLGCFTTSKNIQLSINKQCRNDLNNIVNKSHEIVQKLQEDYAKIYEECGVTPDFHCAHNSYVLELTGVNSLRSKYQYHVLPQLLQGMEQSQVEIIETACQNLQLIASVIQNYHEQRHRSFESFVVTSKTANPNEELENYICSVNETSGDSSVPTVHIEFESFISPVDIQSTMNSRYLSPHTTDQLIVYAAPVLQSQLISRCRETGERLKEIKKEKTSILTATAKQPIKQCQPNDDQQQTEKKYLNQMNDWMKKKQQLRLLELEESVLAAQATRYVNLKKEDIGVKTDLIYLEGEIL
;
A
#
# COMPACT_ATOMS: atom_id res chain seq x y z
N MET A 1 32.58 41.27 -8.08
CA MET A 1 31.36 41.54 -7.27
C MET A 1 31.78 41.71 -5.82
N ALA A 2 31.84 42.96 -5.35
CA ALA A 2 32.26 43.28 -3.99
C ALA A 2 31.18 42.84 -3.00
N ALA A 3 31.52 41.89 -2.12
CA ALA A 3 30.66 41.52 -1.02
C ALA A 3 30.57 42.71 -0.05
N ASN A 4 29.35 43.23 0.11
CA ASN A 4 29.00 44.21 1.14
C ASN A 4 29.48 43.70 2.51
N SER A 5 30.61 44.20 2.99
CA SER A 5 31.08 44.01 4.36
C SER A 5 30.24 44.86 5.32
N ARG A 6 28.94 44.54 5.43
CA ARG A 6 28.11 45.08 6.51
C ARG A 6 28.65 44.53 7.82
N ARG A 7 29.09 45.41 8.71
CA ARG A 7 29.46 45.06 10.08
C ARG A 7 28.35 44.19 10.68
N ARG A 8 28.70 42.99 11.15
CA ARG A 8 27.75 42.09 11.82
C ARG A 8 27.31 42.79 13.10
N LEU A 9 26.03 43.14 13.16
CA LEU A 9 25.42 43.72 14.36
C LEU A 9 25.36 42.64 15.43
N SER A 10 25.75 42.99 16.66
CA SER A 10 25.80 42.10 17.83
C SER A 10 24.86 42.60 18.91
N PHE A 11 24.50 41.75 19.87
CA PHE A 11 23.75 42.19 21.06
C PHE A 11 24.54 43.21 21.89
N VAL A 12 25.86 43.26 21.77
CA VAL A 12 26.70 44.28 22.39
C VAL A 12 26.40 45.69 21.84
N ASP A 13 25.91 45.80 20.60
CA ASP A 13 25.50 47.08 20.01
C ASP A 13 24.13 47.56 20.56
N PHE A 14 23.43 46.72 21.34
CA PHE A 14 22.14 46.98 22.01
C PHE A 14 22.29 47.32 23.51
N ALA A 15 23.33 48.09 23.86
CA ALA A 15 23.60 48.52 25.24
C ALA A 15 22.52 49.35 25.98
N PRO A 16 21.53 50.03 25.34
CA PRO A 16 20.52 50.79 26.09
C PRO A 16 19.64 49.91 26.99
N PRO A 17 19.26 50.37 28.20
CA PRO A 17 18.39 49.61 29.12
C PRO A 17 17.07 49.13 28.48
N GLN A 18 16.53 49.91 27.54
CA GLN A 18 15.27 49.62 26.84
C GLN A 18 15.38 48.43 25.86
N ALA A 19 16.60 48.08 25.42
CA ALA A 19 16.82 46.96 24.52
C ALA A 19 16.80 45.61 25.23
N TRP A 20 17.13 45.57 26.53
CA TRP A 20 17.17 44.35 27.32
C TRP A 20 15.85 43.58 27.34
N HIS A 21 14.73 44.29 27.52
CA HIS A 21 13.40 43.68 27.52
C HIS A 21 13.07 43.03 26.16
N LYS A 22 13.45 43.69 25.06
CA LYS A 22 13.24 43.17 23.71
C LYS A 22 14.11 41.93 23.44
N LEU A 23 15.34 41.91 23.94
CA LEU A 23 16.23 40.75 23.82
C LEU A 23 15.65 39.53 24.57
N ILE A 24 15.17 39.75 25.80
CA ILE A 24 14.49 38.71 26.56
C ILE A 24 13.28 38.18 25.79
N GLU A 25 12.41 39.07 25.33
CA GLU A 25 11.18 38.70 24.61
C GLU A 25 11.52 37.89 23.36
N TYR A 26 12.50 38.34 22.58
CA TYR A 26 12.97 37.62 21.40
C TYR A 26 13.49 36.22 21.72
N THR A 27 14.31 36.07 22.76
CA THR A 27 14.79 34.75 23.21
C THR A 27 13.65 33.87 23.71
N GLN A 28 12.68 34.42 24.45
CA GLN A 28 11.50 33.68 24.91
C GLN A 28 10.67 33.15 23.74
N VAL A 29 10.40 34.01 22.75
CA VAL A 29 9.67 33.62 21.54
C VAL A 29 10.42 32.53 20.78
N THR A 30 11.74 32.64 20.69
CA THR A 30 12.56 31.62 20.01
C THR A 30 12.51 30.28 20.74
N ILE A 31 12.63 30.26 22.07
CA ILE A 31 12.50 29.04 22.88
C ILE A 31 11.09 28.44 22.73
N ALA A 32 10.05 29.28 22.75
CA ALA A 32 8.67 28.84 22.57
C ALA A 32 8.45 28.22 21.18
N PHE A 33 9.04 28.81 20.14
CA PHE A 33 9.02 28.24 18.79
C PHE A 33 9.72 26.88 18.73
N THR A 34 10.90 26.74 19.35
CA THR A 34 11.59 25.45 19.43
C THR A 34 10.74 24.41 20.17
N LYS A 35 10.00 24.81 21.21
CA LYS A 35 9.05 23.92 21.91
C LYS A 35 7.89 23.49 21.01
N LEU A 36 7.36 24.36 20.16
CA LEU A 36 6.33 23.99 19.18
C LEU A 36 6.84 22.91 18.21
N ILE A 37 8.11 23.01 17.77
CA ILE A 37 8.74 21.97 16.94
C ILE A 37 8.78 20.64 17.71
N THR A 38 9.17 20.65 18.99
CA THR A 38 9.15 19.46 19.86
C THR A 38 7.76 18.83 19.94
N ASP A 39 6.74 19.64 20.25
CA ASP A 39 5.37 19.18 20.46
C ASP A 39 4.77 18.61 19.16
N PHE A 40 5.01 19.27 18.03
CA PHE A 40 4.63 18.78 16.71
C PHE A 40 5.28 17.44 16.39
N THR A 41 6.60 17.33 16.58
CA THR A 41 7.37 16.10 16.32
C THR A 41 6.86 14.94 17.17
N ASN A 42 6.54 15.20 18.45
CA ASN A 42 5.98 14.19 19.35
C ASN A 42 4.59 13.72 18.91
N GLN A 43 3.72 14.65 18.49
CA GLN A 43 2.40 14.27 17.95
C GLN A 43 2.52 13.45 16.67
N TRP A 44 3.43 13.82 15.76
CA TRP A 44 3.70 13.05 14.56
C TRP A 44 4.20 11.64 14.89
N ALA A 45 5.16 11.51 15.81
CA ALA A 45 5.66 10.22 16.27
C ALA A 45 4.53 9.31 16.76
N LYS A 46 3.57 9.83 17.54
CA LYS A 46 2.40 9.09 18.01
C LYS A 46 1.50 8.60 16.87
N ILE A 47 1.27 9.43 15.86
CA ILE A 47 0.48 9.05 14.67
C ILE A 47 1.19 7.92 13.92
N CYS A 48 2.51 8.03 13.68
CA CYS A 48 3.29 6.99 13.03
C CYS A 48 3.28 5.67 13.82
N PHE A 49 3.36 5.75 15.16
CA PHE A 49 3.28 4.56 16.01
C PHE A 49 1.91 3.88 15.93
N LEU A 50 0.82 4.65 15.95
CA LEU A 50 -0.53 4.11 15.79
C LEU A 50 -0.72 3.45 14.42
N ALA A 51 -0.28 4.13 13.35
CA ALA A 51 -0.36 3.60 11.98
C ALA A 51 0.43 2.30 11.84
N SER A 52 1.64 2.23 12.41
CA SER A 52 2.44 1.00 12.47
C SER A 52 1.67 -0.13 13.17
N SER A 53 1.10 0.13 14.34
CA SER A 53 0.37 -0.88 15.11
C SER A 53 -0.85 -1.41 14.37
N GLN A 54 -1.61 -0.53 13.71
CA GLN A 54 -2.79 -0.91 12.93
C GLN A 54 -2.39 -1.75 11.71
N LEU A 55 -1.35 -1.36 10.98
CA LEU A 55 -0.84 -2.10 9.84
C LEU A 55 -0.31 -3.49 10.26
N HIS A 56 0.39 -3.57 11.38
CA HIS A 56 0.85 -4.86 11.92
C HIS A 56 -0.31 -5.80 12.26
N GLN A 57 -1.33 -5.27 12.93
CA GLN A 57 -2.52 -6.05 13.29
C GLN A 57 -3.26 -6.55 12.05
N LEU A 58 -3.38 -5.69 11.02
CA LEU A 58 -3.97 -6.06 9.74
C LEU A 58 -3.26 -7.26 9.11
N VAL A 59 -1.93 -7.25 9.07
CA VAL A 59 -1.14 -8.38 8.54
C VAL A 59 -1.41 -9.66 9.34
N ILE A 60 -1.40 -9.60 10.66
CA ILE A 60 -1.68 -10.76 11.53
C ILE A 60 -3.07 -11.32 11.25
N ASP A 61 -4.08 -10.46 11.18
CA ASP A 61 -5.46 -10.88 10.97
C ASP A 61 -5.66 -11.55 9.61
N PHE A 62 -5.04 -11.00 8.56
CA PHE A 62 -5.12 -11.56 7.22
C PHE A 62 -4.31 -12.84 7.05
N ARG A 63 -3.15 -13.01 7.72
CA ARG A 63 -2.45 -14.30 7.75
C ARG A 63 -3.31 -15.39 8.42
N LYS A 64 -3.96 -15.09 9.55
CA LYS A 64 -4.88 -16.04 10.21
C LYS A 64 -6.06 -16.42 9.34
N LYS A 65 -6.67 -15.45 8.65
CA LYS A 65 -7.77 -15.71 7.69
C LYS A 65 -7.28 -16.56 6.51
N THR A 66 -6.09 -16.26 6.00
CA THR A 66 -5.45 -17.02 4.91
C THR A 66 -5.25 -18.47 5.34
N GLU A 67 -4.72 -18.71 6.54
CA GLU A 67 -4.56 -20.05 7.09
C GLU A 67 -5.91 -20.77 7.26
N ALA A 68 -6.92 -20.10 7.82
CA ALA A 68 -8.25 -20.69 8.01
C ALA A 68 -8.95 -21.07 6.69
N GLU A 69 -8.76 -20.28 5.63
CA GLU A 69 -9.42 -20.51 4.35
C GLU A 69 -8.68 -21.55 3.49
N ILE A 70 -7.34 -21.57 3.54
CA ILE A 70 -6.49 -22.38 2.65
C ILE A 70 -6.11 -23.73 3.28
N ARG A 71 -5.97 -23.81 4.61
CA ARG A 71 -5.50 -25.04 5.29
C ARG A 71 -6.46 -26.21 5.07
N GLY A 72 -5.94 -27.27 4.44
CA GLY A 72 -6.65 -28.53 4.21
C GLY A 72 -7.54 -28.56 2.96
N LYS A 73 -7.70 -27.44 2.24
CA LYS A 73 -8.50 -27.39 1.00
C LYS A 73 -7.67 -27.36 -0.28
N PHE A 74 -6.38 -27.04 -0.17
CA PHE A 74 -5.52 -26.84 -1.33
C PHE A 74 -4.07 -27.25 -1.03
N GLN A 75 -3.47 -28.06 -1.92
CA GLN A 75 -2.02 -28.15 -2.08
C GLN A 75 -1.51 -26.96 -2.92
N LEU A 76 -1.94 -25.73 -2.57
CA LEU A 76 -1.48 -24.50 -3.23
C LEU A 76 -0.08 -24.15 -2.74
N GLY A 77 0.92 -24.91 -3.20
CA GLY A 77 2.27 -24.36 -3.39
C GLY A 77 2.32 -23.54 -4.68
N GLY A 78 1.36 -22.62 -4.87
CA GLY A 78 1.17 -21.86 -6.10
C GLY A 78 1.73 -20.43 -6.00
N ARG A 79 2.18 -19.88 -7.14
CA ARG A 79 2.80 -18.55 -7.21
C ARG A 79 1.91 -17.41 -6.70
N MET A 80 0.57 -17.51 -6.76
CA MET A 80 -0.30 -16.46 -6.19
C MET A 80 -0.31 -16.45 -4.67
N TYR A 81 -0.17 -17.61 -4.02
CA TYR A 81 -0.04 -17.66 -2.57
C TYR A 81 1.27 -17.01 -2.13
N ASP A 82 2.38 -17.33 -2.80
CA ASP A 82 3.69 -16.73 -2.53
C ASP A 82 3.67 -15.21 -2.77
N LEU A 83 2.97 -14.75 -3.80
CA LEU A 83 2.82 -13.32 -4.09
C LEU A 83 1.98 -12.62 -3.01
N TRP A 84 0.90 -13.25 -2.53
CA TRP A 84 0.09 -12.75 -1.42
C TRP A 84 0.91 -12.67 -0.13
N GLU A 85 1.63 -13.72 0.24
CA GLU A 85 2.50 -13.73 1.41
C GLU A 85 3.63 -12.70 1.28
N SER A 86 4.18 -12.51 0.08
CA SER A 86 5.16 -11.45 -0.20
C SER A 86 4.59 -10.05 0.05
N LEU A 87 3.34 -9.79 -0.35
CA LEU A 87 2.67 -8.51 -0.06
C LEU A 87 2.45 -8.29 1.44
N LEU A 88 2.03 -9.35 2.15
CA LEU A 88 1.86 -9.30 3.60
C LEU A 88 3.20 -9.08 4.32
N LEU A 89 4.28 -9.70 3.83
CA LEU A 89 5.63 -9.50 4.35
C LEU A 89 6.13 -8.06 4.14
N GLU A 90 5.99 -7.50 2.93
CA GLU A 90 6.36 -6.10 2.67
C GLU A 90 5.54 -5.12 3.53
N SER A 91 4.25 -5.40 3.73
CA SER A 91 3.39 -4.61 4.62
C SER A 91 3.83 -4.69 6.09
N GLU A 92 4.30 -5.86 6.54
CA GLU A 92 4.87 -6.04 7.87
C GLU A 92 6.19 -5.27 8.03
N LEU A 93 7.07 -5.34 7.04
CA LEU A 93 8.32 -4.57 7.02
C LEU A 93 8.06 -3.07 7.05
N GLU A 94 7.06 -2.59 6.31
CA GLU A 94 6.61 -1.19 6.36
C GLU A 94 6.14 -0.80 7.76
N SER A 95 5.32 -1.63 8.41
CA SER A 95 4.89 -1.39 9.79
C SER A 95 6.08 -1.28 10.74
N GLN A 96 7.07 -2.16 10.62
CA GLN A 96 8.28 -2.12 11.44
C GLN A 96 9.11 -0.85 11.17
N ALA A 97 9.22 -0.42 9.91
CA ALA A 97 9.92 0.81 9.54
C ALA A 97 9.22 2.06 10.12
N LEU A 98 7.89 2.13 10.01
CA LEU A 98 7.07 3.19 10.65
C LEU A 98 7.27 3.23 12.16
N LYS A 99 7.32 2.06 12.82
CA LYS A 99 7.56 1.98 14.27
C LYS A 99 8.93 2.54 14.65
N LYS A 100 9.98 2.15 13.91
CA LYS A 100 11.35 2.61 14.14
C LYS A 100 11.46 4.12 13.96
N MET A 101 10.87 4.66 12.89
CA MET A 101 10.78 6.10 12.64
C MET A 101 10.08 6.82 13.79
N ALA A 102 8.91 6.32 14.23
CA ALA A 102 8.16 6.90 15.34
C ALA A 102 9.00 6.95 16.63
N CYS A 103 9.61 5.83 17.02
CA CYS A 103 10.46 5.77 18.20
C CYS A 103 11.68 6.70 18.10
N PHE A 104 12.29 6.83 16.92
CA PHE A 104 13.39 7.75 16.68
C PHE A 104 12.94 9.21 16.84
N MET A 105 11.84 9.60 16.20
CA MET A 105 11.29 10.95 16.32
C MET A 105 10.92 11.31 17.75
N GLU A 106 10.35 10.37 18.51
CA GLU A 106 9.99 10.58 19.91
C GLU A 106 11.22 10.76 20.81
N LYS A 107 12.21 9.86 20.72
CA LYS A 107 13.35 9.84 21.65
C LYS A 107 14.47 10.79 21.23
N GLU A 108 14.90 10.68 19.98
CA GLU A 108 16.11 11.36 19.50
C GLU A 108 15.84 12.81 19.10
N ILE A 109 14.63 13.12 18.63
CA ILE A 109 14.28 14.48 18.21
C ILE A 109 13.48 15.19 19.31
N ALA A 110 12.25 14.74 19.58
CA ALA A 110 11.37 15.41 20.52
C ALA A 110 11.90 15.36 21.96
N GLY A 111 12.40 14.20 22.40
CA GLY A 111 13.00 14.05 23.73
C GLY A 111 14.20 14.96 23.95
N GLN A 112 15.17 14.94 23.04
CA GLN A 112 16.36 15.79 23.13
C GLN A 112 16.02 17.28 23.06
N LEU A 113 15.13 17.69 22.14
CA LEU A 113 14.71 19.08 21.98
C LEU A 113 13.88 19.58 23.18
N GLY A 114 13.11 18.70 23.82
CA GLY A 114 12.42 18.97 25.08
C GLY A 114 13.37 19.27 26.25
N CYS A 115 14.42 18.46 26.41
CA CYS A 115 15.47 18.71 27.40
C CYS A 115 16.22 20.02 27.11
N PHE A 116 16.56 20.26 25.83
CA PHE A 116 17.24 21.46 25.37
C PHE A 116 16.43 22.74 25.69
N THR A 117 15.14 22.78 25.32
CA THR A 117 14.27 23.93 25.60
C THR A 117 14.10 24.20 27.09
N THR A 118 14.05 23.15 27.92
CA THR A 118 14.03 23.29 29.39
C THR A 118 15.31 23.94 29.91
N SER A 119 16.47 23.45 29.46
CA SER A 119 17.78 24.01 29.81
C SER A 119 17.90 25.49 29.43
N LYS A 120 17.47 25.85 28.21
CA LYS A 120 17.52 27.25 27.74
C LYS A 120 16.58 28.18 28.50
N ASN A 121 15.42 27.70 28.95
CA ASN A 121 14.55 28.48 29.84
C ASN A 121 15.22 28.77 31.20
N ILE A 122 15.92 27.79 31.77
CA ILE A 122 16.69 27.97 33.01
C ILE A 122 17.82 28.99 32.78
N GLN A 123 18.59 28.82 31.70
CA GLN A 123 19.68 29.74 31.35
C GLN A 123 19.18 31.18 31.17
N LEU A 124 18.06 31.37 30.48
CA LEU A 124 17.44 32.69 30.33
C LEU A 124 17.03 33.29 31.68
N SER A 125 16.49 32.48 32.60
CA SER A 125 16.10 32.94 33.93
C SER A 125 17.31 33.36 34.77
N ILE A 126 18.43 32.63 34.68
CA ILE A 126 19.70 32.99 35.31
C ILE A 126 20.22 34.32 34.75
N ASN A 127 20.18 34.52 33.43
CA ASN A 127 20.62 35.77 32.81
C ASN A 127 19.76 36.97 33.24
N LYS A 128 18.44 36.78 33.41
CA LYS A 128 17.53 37.79 33.98
C LYS A 128 17.94 38.18 35.40
N GLN A 129 18.20 37.18 36.24
CA GLN A 129 18.62 37.40 37.62
C GLN A 129 19.97 38.11 37.69
N CYS A 130 20.97 37.64 36.94
CA CYS A 130 22.30 38.24 36.88
C CYS A 130 22.24 39.72 36.45
N ARG A 131 21.44 40.05 35.43
CA ARG A 131 21.23 41.44 35.02
C ARG A 131 20.65 42.30 36.15
N ASN A 132 19.64 41.77 36.84
CA ASN A 132 18.99 42.47 37.94
C ASN A 132 19.95 42.72 39.10
N ASP A 133 20.74 41.71 39.49
CA ASP A 133 21.73 41.81 40.56
C ASP A 133 22.81 42.83 40.24
N LEU A 134 23.32 42.83 39.00
CA LEU A 134 24.30 43.84 38.56
C LEU A 134 23.71 45.26 38.59
N ASN A 135 22.46 45.44 38.16
CA ASN A 135 21.79 46.74 38.24
C ASN A 135 21.61 47.20 39.70
N ASN A 136 21.23 46.28 40.59
CA ASN A 136 21.08 46.57 42.02
C ASN A 136 22.40 47.01 42.66
N ILE A 137 23.51 46.37 42.30
CA ILE A 137 24.85 46.77 42.78
C ILE A 137 25.16 48.20 42.30
N VAL A 138 25.00 48.49 41.01
CA VAL A 138 25.28 49.82 40.44
C VAL A 138 24.39 50.90 41.07
N ASN A 139 23.10 50.63 41.29
CA ASN A 139 22.17 51.58 41.90
C ASN A 139 22.49 51.84 43.37
N LYS A 140 22.73 50.79 44.17
CA LYS A 140 23.11 50.94 45.59
C LYS A 140 24.41 51.73 45.75
N SER A 141 25.40 51.47 44.91
CA SER A 141 26.65 52.23 44.89
C SER A 141 26.40 53.71 44.56
N HIS A 142 25.49 54.00 43.62
CA HIS A 142 25.11 55.37 43.31
C HIS A 142 24.41 56.09 44.48
N GLU A 143 23.49 55.41 45.18
CA GLU A 143 22.81 55.93 46.36
C GLU A 143 23.79 56.29 47.50
N ILE A 144 24.82 55.46 47.71
CA ILE A 144 25.88 55.74 48.71
C ILE A 144 26.61 57.04 48.38
N VAL A 145 27.02 57.22 47.11
CA VAL A 145 27.72 58.44 46.67
C VAL A 145 26.82 59.67 46.79
N GLN A 146 25.53 59.54 46.44
CA GLN A 146 24.58 60.62 46.58
C GLN A 146 24.44 61.05 48.04
N LYS A 147 24.31 60.09 48.97
CA LYS A 147 24.25 60.38 50.40
C LYS A 147 25.51 61.08 50.91
N LEU A 148 26.70 60.59 50.52
CA LEU A 148 27.97 61.21 50.90
C LEU A 148 28.11 62.63 50.33
N GLN A 149 27.55 62.89 49.15
CA GLN A 149 27.50 64.24 48.56
C GLN A 149 26.62 65.18 49.37
N GLU A 150 25.43 64.71 49.77
CA GLU A 150 24.49 65.46 50.60
C GLU A 150 25.10 65.76 51.99
N ASP A 151 25.72 64.77 52.63
CA ASP A 151 26.41 64.92 53.92
C ASP A 151 27.57 65.93 53.82
N TYR A 152 28.39 65.84 52.77
CA TYR A 152 29.48 66.79 52.51
C TYR A 152 28.96 68.23 52.31
N ALA A 153 27.91 68.41 51.51
CA ALA A 153 27.32 69.73 51.26
C ALA A 153 26.72 70.34 52.54
N LYS A 154 26.03 69.52 53.33
CA LYS A 154 25.42 69.94 54.61
C LYS A 154 26.46 70.41 55.61
N ILE A 155 27.57 69.68 55.79
CA ILE A 155 28.64 70.06 56.72
C ILE A 155 29.28 71.41 56.32
N TYR A 156 29.41 71.66 55.01
CA TYR A 156 29.87 72.94 54.51
C TYR A 156 28.91 74.09 54.83
N GLU A 157 27.60 73.88 54.65
CA GLU A 157 26.57 74.86 54.97
C GLU A 157 26.49 75.18 56.46
N GLU A 158 26.65 74.18 57.34
CA GLU A 158 26.54 74.34 58.79
C GLU A 158 27.79 74.98 59.42
N CYS A 159 28.98 74.56 59.00
CA CYS A 159 30.23 74.87 59.72
C CYS A 159 31.33 75.51 58.84
N GLY A 160 31.13 75.61 57.52
CA GLY A 160 32.15 76.11 56.60
C GLY A 160 33.34 75.15 56.44
N VAL A 161 34.53 75.69 56.18
CA VAL A 161 35.75 74.88 55.97
C VAL A 161 36.36 74.50 57.32
N THR A 162 36.14 73.25 57.75
CA THR A 162 36.64 72.66 59.00
C THR A 162 37.37 71.34 58.75
N PRO A 163 38.09 70.78 59.75
CA PRO A 163 38.64 69.43 59.65
C PRO A 163 37.58 68.36 59.31
N ASP A 164 36.38 68.49 59.89
CA ASP A 164 35.26 67.56 59.62
C ASP A 164 34.76 67.69 58.16
N PHE A 165 34.74 68.90 57.61
CA PHE A 165 34.48 69.12 56.18
C PHE A 165 35.52 68.41 55.30
N HIS A 166 36.81 68.50 55.64
CA HIS A 166 37.87 67.80 54.89
C HIS A 166 37.71 66.27 54.97
N CYS A 167 37.30 65.72 56.11
CA CYS A 167 37.01 64.29 56.26
C CYS A 167 35.81 63.84 55.41
N ALA A 168 34.72 64.62 55.40
CA ALA A 168 33.54 64.34 54.59
C ALA A 168 33.84 64.46 53.08
N HIS A 169 34.61 65.48 52.69
CA HIS A 169 35.08 65.67 51.32
C HIS A 169 35.90 64.46 50.83
N ASN A 170 36.88 64.03 51.63
CA ASN A 170 37.74 62.91 51.26
C ASN A 170 36.93 61.61 51.13
N SER A 171 36.00 61.36 52.06
CA SER A 171 35.10 60.20 52.00
C SER A 171 34.25 60.22 50.72
N TYR A 172 33.67 61.37 50.38
CA TYR A 172 32.88 61.54 49.15
C TYR A 172 33.73 61.31 47.89
N VAL A 173 34.90 61.95 47.79
CA VAL A 173 35.76 61.86 46.60
C VAL A 173 36.30 60.44 46.39
N LEU A 174 36.71 59.76 47.47
CA LEU A 174 37.15 58.37 47.40
C LEU A 174 36.03 57.49 46.84
N GLU A 175 34.81 57.64 47.35
CA GLU A 175 33.72 56.77 46.93
C GLU A 175 33.14 57.12 45.57
N LEU A 176 33.11 58.39 45.20
CA LEU A 176 32.84 58.83 43.83
C LEU A 176 33.81 58.20 42.83
N THR A 177 35.10 58.14 43.17
CA THR A 177 36.13 57.51 42.33
C THR A 177 35.88 55.99 42.20
N GLY A 178 35.56 55.32 43.31
CA GLY A 178 35.19 53.91 43.33
C GLY A 178 33.97 53.59 42.45
N VAL A 179 32.89 54.37 42.59
CA VAL A 179 31.66 54.18 41.81
C VAL A 179 31.83 54.52 40.33
N ASN A 180 32.62 55.54 39.98
CA ASN A 180 32.95 55.83 38.59
C ASN A 180 33.75 54.69 37.94
N SER A 181 34.68 54.09 38.67
CA SER A 181 35.42 52.90 38.23
C SER A 181 34.48 51.69 38.06
N LEU A 182 33.59 51.44 39.04
CA LEU A 182 32.56 50.39 38.97
C LEU A 182 31.66 50.57 37.74
N ARG A 183 31.13 51.78 37.52
CA ARG A 183 30.24 52.09 36.39
C ARG A 183 30.96 51.90 35.05
N SER A 184 32.22 52.33 34.96
CA SER A 184 33.05 52.10 33.77
C SER A 184 33.24 50.61 33.51
N LYS A 185 33.61 49.84 34.54
CA LYS A 185 33.80 48.38 34.41
C LYS A 185 32.51 47.65 34.04
N TYR A 186 31.40 48.05 34.64
CA TYR A 186 30.09 47.48 34.31
C TYR A 186 29.71 47.78 32.86
N GLN A 187 29.83 49.04 32.41
CA GLN A 187 29.38 49.47 31.09
C GLN A 187 30.26 48.90 29.96
N TYR A 188 31.58 48.87 30.16
CA TYR A 188 32.53 48.53 29.08
C TYR A 188 33.03 47.07 29.12
N HIS A 189 32.81 46.34 30.22
CA HIS A 189 33.27 44.95 30.32
C HIS A 189 32.16 43.98 30.72
N VAL A 190 31.52 44.17 31.88
CA VAL A 190 30.60 43.15 32.43
C VAL A 190 29.31 43.04 31.60
N LEU A 191 28.68 44.16 31.25
CA LEU A 191 27.46 44.15 30.45
C LEU A 191 27.69 43.60 29.03
N PRO A 192 28.74 44.02 28.29
CA PRO A 192 29.07 43.40 27.00
C PRO A 192 29.25 41.88 27.07
N GLN A 193 29.94 41.37 28.11
CA GLN A 193 30.13 39.92 28.29
C GLN A 193 28.81 39.18 28.53
N LEU A 194 27.90 39.75 29.33
CA LEU A 194 26.57 39.19 29.53
C LEU A 194 25.77 39.14 28.22
N LEU A 195 25.80 40.23 27.45
CA LEU A 195 25.10 40.32 26.16
C LEU A 195 25.68 39.34 25.13
N GLN A 196 27.00 39.16 25.09
CA GLN A 196 27.66 38.18 24.25
C GLN A 196 27.25 36.74 24.62
N GLY A 197 27.17 36.43 25.92
CA GLY A 197 26.68 35.12 26.38
C GLY A 197 25.23 34.85 25.99
N MET A 198 24.38 35.88 26.03
CA MET A 198 23.01 35.78 25.53
C MET A 198 22.94 35.61 24.01
N GLU A 199 23.76 36.33 23.25
CA GLU A 199 23.85 36.19 21.80
C GLU A 199 24.27 34.77 21.41
N GLN A 200 25.29 34.21 22.07
CA GLN A 200 25.74 32.85 21.84
C GLN A 200 24.61 31.83 22.13
N SER A 201 23.92 32.00 23.26
CA SER A 201 22.76 31.16 23.60
C SER A 201 21.65 31.25 22.54
N GLN A 202 21.38 32.46 22.04
CA GLN A 202 20.39 32.69 20.99
C GLN A 202 20.77 32.01 19.67
N VAL A 203 22.02 32.14 19.24
CA VAL A 203 22.54 31.46 18.04
C VAL A 203 22.39 29.94 18.19
N GLU A 204 22.77 29.39 19.33
CA GLU A 204 22.65 27.96 19.62
C GLU A 204 21.20 27.48 19.57
N ILE A 205 20.23 28.25 20.07
CA ILE A 205 18.79 27.91 19.99
C ILE A 205 18.35 27.82 18.53
N ILE A 206 18.72 28.81 17.71
CA ILE A 206 18.33 28.86 16.29
C ILE A 206 18.98 27.73 15.50
N GLU A 207 20.29 27.53 15.66
CA GLU A 207 21.03 26.46 14.99
C GLU A 207 20.47 25.08 15.34
N THR A 208 20.22 24.83 16.63
CA THR A 208 19.63 23.58 17.10
C THR A 208 18.24 23.36 16.51
N ALA A 209 17.39 24.38 16.48
CA ALA A 209 16.06 24.28 15.89
C ALA A 209 16.12 23.97 14.38
N CYS A 210 16.99 24.67 13.64
CA CYS A 210 17.19 24.43 12.20
C CYS A 210 17.72 23.02 11.91
N GLN A 211 18.72 22.56 12.67
CA GLN A 211 19.27 21.21 12.53
C GLN A 211 18.21 20.14 12.78
N ASN A 212 17.37 20.31 13.81
CA ASN A 212 16.30 19.37 14.09
C ASN A 212 15.21 19.37 13.01
N LEU A 213 14.85 20.53 12.44
CA LEU A 213 13.93 20.59 11.29
C LEU A 213 14.48 19.84 10.07
N GLN A 214 15.77 20.00 9.78
CA GLN A 214 16.44 19.25 8.71
C GLN A 214 16.46 17.74 9.01
N LEU A 215 16.74 17.37 10.26
CA LEU A 215 16.74 15.97 10.68
C LEU A 215 15.35 15.34 10.51
N ILE A 216 14.28 16.02 10.95
CA ILE A 216 12.90 15.57 10.76
C ILE A 216 12.63 15.30 9.27
N ALA A 217 12.93 16.27 8.41
CA ALA A 217 12.72 16.13 6.96
C ALA A 217 13.51 14.94 6.38
N SER A 218 14.78 14.78 6.77
CA SER A 218 15.63 13.68 6.28
C SER A 218 15.13 12.30 6.72
N VAL A 219 14.62 12.16 7.94
CA VAL A 219 14.07 10.89 8.46
C VAL A 219 12.84 10.49 7.67
N ILE A 220 11.94 11.44 7.41
CA ILE A 220 10.72 11.23 6.62
C ILE A 220 11.08 10.85 5.18
N GLN A 221 12.01 11.58 4.56
CA GLN A 221 12.47 11.29 3.20
C GLN A 221 13.04 9.87 3.10
N ASN A 222 13.95 9.49 4.01
CA ASN A 222 14.54 8.16 4.02
C ASN A 222 13.49 7.05 4.18
N TYR A 223 12.50 7.26 5.06
CA TYR A 223 11.37 6.34 5.22
C TYR A 223 10.58 6.16 3.89
N HIS A 224 10.24 7.25 3.20
CA HIS A 224 9.52 7.18 1.94
C HIS A 224 10.35 6.53 0.83
N GLU A 225 11.65 6.79 0.75
CA GLU A 225 12.55 6.16 -0.21
C GLU A 225 12.65 4.65 0.01
N GLN A 226 12.78 4.21 1.27
CA GLN A 226 12.82 2.80 1.62
C GLN A 226 11.50 2.11 1.25
N ARG A 227 10.35 2.73 1.61
CA ARG A 227 9.03 2.23 1.25
C ARG A 227 8.87 2.10 -0.27
N HIS A 228 9.28 3.12 -1.02
CA HIS A 228 9.16 3.12 -2.47
C HIS A 228 9.94 1.95 -3.11
N ARG A 229 11.21 1.75 -2.71
CA ARG A 229 12.06 0.66 -3.23
C ARG A 229 11.48 -0.72 -2.92
N SER A 230 10.97 -0.92 -1.71
CA SER A 230 10.30 -2.17 -1.30
C SER A 230 9.12 -2.51 -2.20
N PHE A 231 8.17 -1.58 -2.37
CA PHE A 231 6.98 -1.81 -3.18
C PHE A 231 7.29 -1.87 -4.69
N GLU A 232 8.29 -1.14 -5.17
CA GLU A 232 8.74 -1.25 -6.56
C GLU A 232 9.24 -2.67 -6.88
N SER A 233 10.04 -3.25 -5.98
CA SER A 233 10.50 -4.64 -6.09
C SER A 233 9.31 -5.62 -6.13
N PHE A 234 8.32 -5.43 -5.26
CA PHE A 234 7.09 -6.24 -5.26
C PHE A 234 6.30 -6.12 -6.58
N VAL A 235 6.18 -4.91 -7.15
CA VAL A 235 5.50 -4.70 -8.44
C VAL A 235 6.20 -5.42 -9.58
N VAL A 236 7.53 -5.50 -9.56
CA VAL A 236 8.27 -6.29 -10.55
C VAL A 236 7.97 -7.78 -10.39
N THR A 237 8.01 -8.31 -9.15
CA THR A 237 7.68 -9.71 -8.87
C THR A 237 6.25 -10.06 -9.29
N SER A 238 5.26 -9.21 -9.00
CA SER A 238 3.86 -9.48 -9.35
C SER A 238 3.63 -9.56 -10.87
N LYS A 239 4.38 -8.80 -11.67
CA LYS A 239 4.31 -8.88 -13.14
C LYS A 239 4.85 -10.19 -13.72
N THR A 240 5.65 -10.93 -12.96
CA THR A 240 6.17 -12.25 -13.38
C THR A 240 5.19 -13.39 -13.12
N ALA A 241 4.07 -13.14 -12.42
CA ALA A 241 3.04 -14.15 -12.21
C ALA A 241 2.32 -14.46 -13.52
N ASN A 242 2.40 -15.73 -13.96
CA ASN A 242 1.75 -16.22 -15.16
C ASN A 242 0.55 -17.12 -14.79
N PRO A 243 -0.69 -16.74 -15.13
CA PRO A 243 -1.87 -17.54 -14.82
C PRO A 243 -1.86 -18.94 -15.43
N ASN A 244 -1.24 -19.13 -16.59
CA ASN A 244 -1.17 -20.43 -17.25
C ASN A 244 -0.21 -21.37 -16.50
N GLU A 245 0.91 -20.84 -16.01
CA GLU A 245 1.87 -21.61 -15.22
C GLU A 245 1.25 -22.07 -13.89
N GLU A 246 0.41 -21.23 -13.29
CA GLU A 246 -0.31 -21.59 -12.07
C GLU A 246 -1.34 -22.70 -12.30
N LEU A 247 -2.05 -22.65 -13.43
CA LEU A 247 -2.97 -23.72 -13.82
C LEU A 247 -2.23 -25.04 -14.09
N GLU A 248 -1.08 -24.98 -14.77
CA GLU A 248 -0.22 -26.14 -15.02
C GLU A 248 0.26 -26.77 -13.71
N ASN A 249 0.77 -25.96 -12.78
CA ASN A 249 1.20 -26.43 -11.45
C ASN A 249 0.05 -27.08 -10.68
N TYR A 250 -1.15 -26.51 -10.74
CA TYR A 250 -2.33 -27.12 -10.13
C TYR A 250 -2.66 -28.49 -10.74
N ILE A 251 -2.71 -28.59 -12.08
CA ILE A 251 -3.01 -29.84 -12.78
C ILE A 251 -1.97 -30.92 -12.45
N CYS A 252 -0.68 -30.57 -12.42
CA CYS A 252 0.39 -31.48 -12.00
C CYS A 252 0.18 -31.97 -10.56
N SER A 253 -0.11 -31.07 -9.61
CA SER A 253 -0.33 -31.45 -8.20
C SER A 253 -1.50 -32.42 -8.02
N VAL A 254 -2.59 -32.25 -8.77
CA VAL A 254 -3.76 -33.15 -8.71
C VAL A 254 -3.40 -34.52 -9.29
N ASN A 255 -2.69 -34.56 -10.42
CA ASN A 255 -2.30 -35.82 -11.07
C ASN A 255 -1.26 -36.62 -10.27
N GLU A 256 -0.39 -35.96 -9.49
CA GLU A 256 0.57 -36.65 -8.61
C GLU A 256 -0.09 -37.32 -7.39
N THR A 257 -1.26 -36.83 -6.95
CA THR A 257 -2.00 -37.46 -5.84
C THR A 257 -2.75 -38.74 -6.24
N SER A 258 -3.00 -38.96 -7.53
CA SER A 258 -3.35 -40.28 -8.06
C SER A 258 -2.06 -41.05 -8.31
N GLY A 259 -1.75 -42.05 -7.47
CA GLY A 259 -0.46 -42.75 -7.44
C GLY A 259 0.01 -43.53 -8.69
N ASP A 260 -0.44 -43.18 -9.89
CA ASP A 260 0.07 -43.67 -11.17
C ASP A 260 0.86 -42.57 -11.89
N SER A 261 2.18 -42.76 -12.07
CA SER A 261 3.07 -41.78 -12.74
C SER A 261 2.89 -41.70 -14.26
N SER A 262 1.76 -42.17 -14.80
CA SER A 262 1.39 -42.02 -16.20
C SER A 262 0.23 -41.03 -16.28
N VAL A 263 0.36 -40.02 -17.15
CA VAL A 263 -0.75 -39.15 -17.56
C VAL A 263 -2.02 -40.01 -17.68
N PRO A 264 -3.11 -39.69 -16.96
CA PRO A 264 -4.30 -40.52 -16.95
C PRO A 264 -4.81 -40.63 -18.38
N THR A 265 -4.49 -41.75 -19.02
CA THR A 265 -5.00 -42.05 -20.34
C THR A 265 -6.44 -42.44 -20.08
N VAL A 266 -7.37 -41.57 -20.45
CA VAL A 266 -8.80 -41.84 -20.33
C VAL A 266 -9.06 -43.09 -21.18
N HIS A 267 -9.15 -44.24 -20.53
CA HIS A 267 -9.60 -45.47 -21.17
C HIS A 267 -11.09 -45.30 -21.47
N ILE A 268 -11.39 -44.88 -22.70
CA ILE A 268 -12.76 -44.83 -23.20
C ILE A 268 -13.14 -46.26 -23.58
N GLU A 269 -13.92 -46.92 -22.73
CA GLU A 269 -14.57 -48.18 -23.08
C GLU A 269 -15.72 -47.88 -24.05
N PHE A 270 -15.65 -48.43 -25.26
CA PHE A 270 -16.76 -48.39 -26.22
C PHE A 270 -17.72 -49.54 -25.95
N GLU A 271 -19.02 -49.27 -25.97
CA GLU A 271 -20.03 -50.33 -25.92
C GLU A 271 -19.92 -51.21 -27.16
N SER A 272 -20.00 -52.54 -26.96
CA SER A 272 -20.02 -53.52 -28.05
C SER A 272 -21.41 -54.10 -28.24
N PHE A 273 -21.76 -54.47 -29.47
CA PHE A 273 -23.04 -55.12 -29.77
C PHE A 273 -23.12 -56.48 -29.06
N ILE A 274 -24.16 -56.68 -28.25
CA ILE A 274 -24.43 -57.94 -27.56
C ILE A 274 -25.51 -58.71 -28.33
N SER A 275 -25.13 -59.81 -28.99
CA SER A 275 -26.09 -60.70 -29.65
C SER A 275 -26.95 -61.45 -28.62
N PRO A 276 -28.27 -61.61 -28.82
CA PRO A 276 -29.10 -62.49 -28.00
C PRO A 276 -28.57 -63.93 -28.03
N VAL A 277 -28.44 -64.56 -26.85
CA VAL A 277 -27.80 -65.87 -26.66
C VAL A 277 -28.54 -67.02 -27.38
N ASP A 278 -29.85 -66.90 -27.57
CA ASP A 278 -30.70 -67.98 -28.10
C ASP A 278 -30.64 -68.20 -29.62
N ILE A 279 -30.06 -67.27 -30.39
CA ILE A 279 -30.04 -67.35 -31.86
C ILE A 279 -28.80 -68.12 -32.38
N GLN A 280 -27.74 -68.21 -31.59
CA GLN A 280 -26.51 -68.91 -31.97
C GLN A 280 -26.62 -70.44 -31.85
N SER A 281 -27.58 -70.96 -31.09
CA SER A 281 -27.73 -72.40 -30.81
C SER A 281 -28.51 -73.17 -31.89
N THR A 282 -29.18 -72.49 -32.83
CA THR A 282 -30.13 -73.13 -33.77
C THR A 282 -29.76 -73.10 -35.26
N MET A 283 -28.64 -72.49 -35.68
CA MET A 283 -28.28 -72.44 -37.11
C MET A 283 -26.83 -72.80 -37.42
N ASN A 284 -26.66 -73.73 -38.39
CA ASN A 284 -25.38 -74.12 -38.97
C ASN A 284 -24.67 -72.92 -39.64
N SER A 285 -23.38 -72.80 -39.35
CA SER A 285 -22.43 -71.70 -39.64
C SER A 285 -22.14 -71.38 -41.13
N ARG A 286 -23.16 -71.22 -41.98
CA ARG A 286 -22.97 -70.65 -43.34
C ARG A 286 -23.97 -69.56 -43.74
N TYR A 287 -24.99 -69.31 -42.94
CA TYR A 287 -25.90 -68.18 -43.12
C TYR A 287 -26.14 -67.55 -41.74
N LEU A 288 -25.23 -66.66 -41.31
CA LEU A 288 -25.51 -65.79 -40.16
C LEU A 288 -26.74 -64.96 -40.53
N SER A 289 -27.84 -65.20 -39.82
CA SER A 289 -29.04 -64.41 -40.00
C SER A 289 -28.74 -62.95 -39.60
N PRO A 290 -29.27 -61.93 -40.29
CA PRO A 290 -29.03 -60.52 -39.96
C PRO A 290 -29.29 -60.16 -38.48
N HIS A 291 -30.08 -61.00 -37.78
CA HIS A 291 -30.39 -60.92 -36.35
C HIS A 291 -29.20 -61.20 -35.40
N THR A 292 -28.03 -61.61 -35.92
CA THR A 292 -26.84 -62.00 -35.13
C THR A 292 -25.64 -61.08 -35.33
N THR A 293 -25.78 -60.02 -36.13
CA THR A 293 -24.69 -59.13 -36.56
C THR A 293 -25.03 -57.67 -36.24
N ASP A 294 -24.01 -56.82 -36.03
CA ASP A 294 -24.15 -55.36 -35.87
C ASP A 294 -24.52 -54.66 -37.20
N GLN A 295 -25.60 -55.13 -37.82
CA GLN A 295 -26.12 -54.66 -39.11
C GLN A 295 -27.64 -54.44 -39.00
N LEU A 296 -28.14 -53.47 -39.75
CA LEU A 296 -29.57 -53.16 -39.78
C LEU A 296 -30.31 -54.22 -40.63
N ILE A 297 -31.50 -54.62 -40.18
CA ILE A 297 -32.27 -55.71 -40.78
C ILE A 297 -33.41 -55.14 -41.60
N VAL A 298 -33.44 -55.43 -42.90
CA VAL A 298 -34.33 -54.77 -43.88
C VAL A 298 -35.38 -55.72 -44.50
N TYR A 299 -35.33 -57.03 -44.23
CA TYR A 299 -36.13 -58.02 -44.96
C TYR A 299 -37.64 -58.06 -44.62
N ALA A 300 -38.43 -57.95 -45.69
CA ALA A 300 -39.76 -58.54 -45.95
C ALA A 300 -41.02 -58.09 -45.17
N ALA A 301 -40.95 -57.17 -44.21
CA ALA A 301 -42.14 -56.59 -43.58
C ALA A 301 -42.33 -55.12 -44.01
N PRO A 302 -43.44 -54.76 -44.71
CA PRO A 302 -43.73 -53.37 -45.09
C PRO A 302 -43.73 -52.41 -43.89
N VAL A 303 -44.12 -52.91 -42.72
CA VAL A 303 -44.15 -52.17 -41.45
C VAL A 303 -42.74 -51.75 -41.02
N LEU A 304 -41.75 -52.65 -41.07
CA LEU A 304 -40.37 -52.35 -40.67
C LEU A 304 -39.70 -51.37 -41.65
N GLN A 305 -39.98 -51.51 -42.94
CA GLN A 305 -39.52 -50.57 -43.96
C GLN A 305 -40.12 -49.17 -43.74
N SER A 306 -41.43 -49.08 -43.47
CA SER A 306 -42.08 -47.80 -43.18
C SER A 306 -41.54 -47.12 -41.92
N GLN A 307 -41.26 -47.89 -40.87
CA GLN A 307 -40.67 -47.38 -39.62
C GLN A 307 -39.22 -46.91 -39.81
N LEU A 308 -38.41 -47.64 -40.59
CA LEU A 308 -37.04 -47.28 -40.90
C LEU A 308 -36.99 -46.00 -41.75
N ILE A 309 -37.89 -45.86 -42.73
CA ILE A 309 -38.01 -44.66 -43.57
C ILE A 309 -38.48 -43.46 -42.73
N SER A 310 -39.47 -43.63 -41.84
CA SER A 310 -39.91 -42.58 -40.91
C SER A 310 -38.76 -42.11 -40.03
N ARG A 311 -38.04 -43.07 -39.41
CA ARG A 311 -36.92 -42.76 -38.52
C ARG A 311 -35.74 -42.12 -39.26
N CYS A 312 -35.45 -42.55 -40.48
CA CYS A 312 -34.44 -41.92 -41.34
C CYS A 312 -34.82 -40.46 -41.64
N ARG A 313 -36.08 -40.19 -41.99
CA ARG A 313 -36.59 -38.82 -42.21
C ARG A 313 -36.50 -37.97 -40.95
N GLU A 314 -36.98 -38.49 -39.81
CA GLU A 314 -36.89 -37.81 -38.51
C GLU A 314 -35.45 -37.49 -38.14
N THR A 315 -34.51 -38.42 -38.34
CA THR A 315 -33.07 -38.16 -38.10
C THR A 315 -32.49 -37.11 -39.03
N GLY A 316 -32.88 -37.10 -40.32
CA GLY A 316 -32.44 -36.12 -41.29
C GLY A 316 -32.98 -34.71 -41.01
N GLU A 317 -34.26 -34.61 -40.66
CA GLU A 317 -34.91 -33.34 -40.27
C GLU A 317 -34.28 -32.78 -38.98
N ARG A 318 -34.09 -33.62 -37.96
CA ARG A 318 -33.44 -33.23 -36.71
C ARG A 318 -31.99 -32.78 -36.92
N LEU A 319 -31.25 -33.45 -37.79
CA LEU A 319 -29.88 -33.06 -38.14
C LEU A 319 -29.82 -31.67 -38.80
N LYS A 320 -30.77 -31.35 -39.70
CA LYS A 320 -30.88 -30.01 -40.29
C LYS A 320 -31.21 -28.96 -39.24
N GLU A 321 -32.11 -29.26 -38.31
CA GLU A 321 -32.45 -28.37 -37.20
C GLU A 321 -31.24 -28.07 -36.32
N ILE A 322 -30.47 -29.10 -35.93
CA ILE A 322 -29.26 -28.94 -35.12
C ILE A 322 -28.22 -28.08 -35.84
N LYS A 323 -27.97 -28.33 -37.14
CA LYS A 323 -27.05 -27.51 -37.94
C LYS A 323 -27.50 -26.04 -38.00
N LYS A 324 -28.80 -25.80 -38.11
CA LYS A 324 -29.39 -24.44 -38.09
C LYS A 324 -29.25 -23.78 -36.71
N GLU A 325 -29.46 -24.52 -35.63
CA GLU A 325 -29.32 -24.02 -34.26
C GLU A 325 -27.86 -23.69 -33.93
N LYS A 326 -26.92 -24.56 -34.31
CA LYS A 326 -25.47 -24.36 -34.19
C LYS A 326 -24.99 -23.11 -34.92
N THR A 327 -25.42 -22.90 -36.17
CA THR A 327 -25.09 -21.69 -36.95
C THR A 327 -25.69 -20.43 -36.32
N SER A 328 -26.89 -20.50 -35.76
CA SER A 328 -27.50 -19.40 -35.00
C SER A 328 -26.67 -19.03 -33.75
N ILE A 329 -26.24 -20.01 -32.97
CA ILE A 329 -25.41 -19.80 -31.77
C ILE A 329 -24.03 -19.23 -32.12
N LEU A 330 -23.39 -19.75 -33.17
CA LEU A 330 -22.07 -19.28 -33.64
C LEU A 330 -22.15 -17.84 -34.15
N THR A 331 -23.19 -17.49 -34.91
CA THR A 331 -23.39 -16.10 -35.38
C THR A 331 -23.74 -15.15 -34.24
N ALA A 332 -24.48 -15.61 -33.22
CA ALA A 332 -24.79 -14.82 -32.04
C ALA A 332 -23.56 -14.57 -31.14
N THR A 333 -22.65 -15.54 -31.02
CA THR A 333 -21.41 -15.42 -30.24
C THR A 333 -20.33 -14.60 -30.96
N ALA A 334 -20.22 -14.70 -32.30
CA ALA A 334 -19.30 -13.89 -33.09
C ALA A 334 -19.62 -12.38 -33.06
N LYS A 335 -20.90 -12.01 -32.93
CA LYS A 335 -21.35 -10.60 -32.87
C LYS A 335 -21.15 -9.92 -31.52
N GLN A 336 -20.83 -10.67 -30.47
CA GLN A 336 -20.61 -10.15 -29.11
C GLN A 336 -19.28 -10.65 -28.53
N PRO A 337 -18.14 -10.10 -28.99
CA PRO A 337 -16.87 -10.37 -28.32
C PRO A 337 -16.93 -9.83 -26.90
N ILE A 338 -16.58 -10.67 -25.91
CA ILE A 338 -16.43 -10.26 -24.52
C ILE A 338 -15.28 -9.25 -24.47
N LYS A 339 -15.59 -7.97 -24.32
CA LYS A 339 -14.58 -6.93 -24.11
C LYS A 339 -14.22 -6.91 -22.63
N GLN A 340 -12.93 -7.04 -22.31
CA GLN A 340 -12.45 -6.81 -20.95
C GLN A 340 -12.86 -5.41 -20.49
N CYS A 341 -13.44 -5.33 -19.30
CA CYS A 341 -13.81 -4.06 -18.68
C CYS A 341 -12.54 -3.23 -18.44
N GLN A 342 -12.48 -2.03 -19.03
CA GLN A 342 -11.52 -1.02 -18.59
C GLN A 342 -12.05 -0.33 -17.33
N PRO A 343 -11.17 0.03 -16.39
CA PRO A 343 -11.59 0.62 -15.12
C PRO A 343 -11.95 2.09 -15.37
N ASN A 344 -13.23 2.40 -15.53
CA ASN A 344 -13.75 3.78 -15.45
C ASN A 344 -15.11 3.79 -14.71
N ASP A 345 -15.17 4.63 -13.68
CA ASP A 345 -16.21 5.26 -12.84
C ASP A 345 -17.57 4.60 -12.53
N ASP A 346 -18.01 3.52 -13.20
CA ASP A 346 -19.22 2.74 -12.83
C ASP A 346 -18.90 1.25 -12.64
N GLN A 347 -17.96 0.97 -11.73
CA GLN A 347 -17.35 -0.36 -11.53
C GLN A 347 -18.38 -1.47 -11.23
N GLN A 348 -19.39 -1.21 -10.38
CA GLN A 348 -20.40 -2.22 -10.03
C GLN A 348 -21.37 -2.56 -11.17
N GLN A 349 -21.78 -1.56 -11.96
CA GLN A 349 -22.73 -1.79 -13.06
C GLN A 349 -22.05 -2.43 -14.27
N THR A 350 -20.78 -2.08 -14.50
CA THR A 350 -19.93 -2.70 -15.53
C THR A 350 -19.58 -4.14 -15.18
N GLU A 351 -19.25 -4.46 -13.92
CA GLU A 351 -19.02 -5.83 -13.45
C GLU A 351 -20.26 -6.71 -13.60
N LYS A 352 -21.44 -6.24 -13.18
CA LYS A 352 -22.69 -7.01 -13.32
C LYS A 352 -23.01 -7.31 -14.78
N LYS A 353 -22.76 -6.34 -15.67
CA LYS A 353 -22.95 -6.51 -17.12
C LYS A 353 -21.96 -7.51 -17.72
N TYR A 354 -20.69 -7.44 -17.33
CA TYR A 354 -19.67 -8.39 -17.74
C TYR A 354 -19.99 -9.81 -17.27
N LEU A 355 -20.39 -9.98 -16.00
CA LEU A 355 -20.76 -11.27 -15.44
C LEU A 355 -21.95 -11.89 -16.16
N ASN A 356 -22.98 -11.10 -16.48
CA ASN A 356 -24.12 -11.57 -17.26
C ASN A 356 -23.71 -11.99 -18.68
N GLN A 357 -22.86 -11.20 -19.36
CA GLN A 357 -22.36 -11.53 -20.69
C GLN A 357 -21.51 -12.81 -20.69
N MET A 358 -20.64 -12.98 -19.70
CA MET A 358 -19.82 -14.18 -19.54
C MET A 358 -20.70 -15.42 -19.27
N ASN A 359 -21.69 -15.31 -18.38
CA ASN A 359 -22.61 -16.40 -18.07
C ASN A 359 -23.43 -16.83 -19.30
N ASP A 360 -23.94 -15.87 -20.08
CA ASP A 360 -24.67 -16.15 -21.31
C ASP A 360 -23.78 -16.79 -22.37
N TRP A 361 -22.54 -16.33 -22.50
CA TRP A 361 -21.56 -16.94 -23.41
C TRP A 361 -21.23 -18.38 -23.00
N MET A 362 -21.00 -18.64 -21.71
CA MET A 362 -20.75 -19.99 -21.20
C MET A 362 -21.94 -20.93 -21.44
N LYS A 363 -23.18 -20.47 -21.20
CA LYS A 363 -24.39 -21.25 -21.49
C LYS A 363 -24.50 -21.60 -22.98
N LYS A 364 -24.28 -20.63 -23.86
CA LYS A 364 -24.29 -20.84 -25.32
C LYS A 364 -23.21 -21.83 -25.77
N LYS A 365 -22.00 -21.74 -25.21
CA LYS A 365 -20.91 -22.68 -25.49
C LYS A 365 -21.22 -24.10 -25.00
N GLN A 366 -21.89 -24.22 -23.86
CA GLN A 366 -22.34 -25.51 -23.35
C GLN A 366 -23.46 -26.12 -24.20
N GLN A 367 -24.43 -25.31 -24.63
CA GLN A 367 -25.48 -25.73 -25.57
C GLN A 367 -24.88 -26.20 -26.89
N LEU A 368 -23.87 -25.49 -27.42
CA LEU A 368 -23.15 -25.88 -28.62
C LEU A 368 -22.49 -27.27 -28.47
N ARG A 369 -21.85 -27.55 -27.34
CA ARG A 369 -21.25 -28.88 -27.07
C ARG A 369 -22.30 -29.99 -27.01
N LEU A 370 -23.47 -29.73 -26.43
CA LEU A 370 -24.57 -30.70 -26.39
C LEU A 370 -25.11 -30.99 -27.81
N LEU A 371 -25.28 -29.94 -28.62
CA LEU A 371 -25.69 -30.08 -30.01
C LEU A 371 -24.65 -30.84 -30.85
N GLU A 372 -23.35 -30.67 -30.58
CA GLU A 372 -22.27 -31.42 -31.24
C GLU A 372 -22.30 -32.91 -30.89
N LEU A 373 -22.63 -33.26 -29.64
CA LEU A 373 -22.84 -34.65 -29.23
C LEU A 373 -24.08 -35.25 -29.92
N GLU A 374 -25.19 -34.52 -29.96
CA GLU A 374 -26.43 -34.96 -30.64
C GLU A 374 -26.20 -35.13 -32.15
N GLU A 375 -25.49 -34.18 -32.79
CA GLU A 375 -25.06 -34.25 -34.19
C GLU A 375 -24.21 -35.50 -34.45
N SER A 376 -23.24 -35.80 -33.59
CA SER A 376 -22.39 -36.99 -33.73
C SER A 376 -23.18 -38.30 -33.69
N VAL A 377 -24.18 -38.39 -32.79
CA VAL A 377 -25.06 -39.57 -32.68
C VAL A 377 -25.91 -39.72 -33.94
N LEU A 378 -26.59 -38.64 -34.35
CA LEU A 378 -27.48 -38.67 -35.51
C LEU A 378 -26.72 -38.86 -36.82
N ALA A 379 -25.52 -38.30 -36.98
CA ALA A 379 -24.66 -38.50 -38.13
C ALA A 379 -24.18 -39.96 -38.23
N ALA A 380 -23.83 -40.59 -37.11
CA ALA A 380 -23.48 -42.02 -37.08
C ALA A 380 -24.68 -42.91 -37.48
N GLN A 381 -25.88 -42.59 -36.98
CA GLN A 381 -27.12 -43.28 -37.37
C GLN A 381 -27.45 -43.09 -38.86
N ALA A 382 -27.36 -41.86 -39.36
CA ALA A 382 -27.57 -41.52 -40.77
C ALA A 382 -26.58 -42.25 -41.68
N THR A 383 -25.32 -42.37 -41.27
CA THR A 383 -24.28 -43.12 -42.01
C THR A 383 -24.65 -44.60 -42.12
N ARG A 384 -25.19 -45.21 -41.05
CA ARG A 384 -25.72 -46.59 -41.10
C ARG A 384 -26.91 -46.71 -42.05
N TYR A 385 -27.81 -45.72 -42.10
CA TYR A 385 -28.93 -45.71 -43.06
C TYR A 385 -28.48 -45.54 -44.52
N VAL A 386 -27.42 -44.77 -44.78
CA VAL A 386 -26.87 -44.60 -46.13
C VAL A 386 -26.11 -45.86 -46.57
N ASN A 387 -25.40 -46.53 -45.68
CA ASN A 387 -24.67 -47.77 -46.00
C ASN A 387 -25.61 -48.93 -46.35
N LEU A 388 -26.80 -48.99 -45.74
CA LEU A 388 -27.88 -49.91 -46.15
C LEU A 388 -28.29 -49.76 -47.63
N LYS A 389 -28.12 -48.58 -48.23
CA LYS A 389 -28.46 -48.33 -49.65
C LYS A 389 -27.47 -48.98 -50.61
N LYS A 390 -26.24 -49.28 -50.17
CA LYS A 390 -25.14 -49.79 -51.00
C LYS A 390 -25.06 -51.32 -51.06
N GLU A 391 -25.64 -52.02 -50.08
CA GLU A 391 -25.49 -53.48 -49.90
C GLU A 391 -26.69 -54.32 -50.42
N ASP A 392 -27.40 -53.85 -51.46
CA ASP A 392 -28.55 -54.51 -52.12
C ASP A 392 -29.87 -54.58 -51.32
N ILE A 393 -30.93 -53.96 -51.88
CA ILE A 393 -32.30 -54.49 -52.11
C ILE A 393 -33.00 -53.43 -52.97
N GLY A 394 -33.69 -53.84 -54.04
CA GLY A 394 -34.39 -52.98 -55.00
C GLY A 394 -35.55 -52.14 -54.43
N VAL A 395 -35.26 -51.18 -53.54
CA VAL A 395 -36.18 -50.10 -53.13
C VAL A 395 -35.85 -48.86 -53.96
N LYS A 396 -36.06 -48.98 -55.27
CA LYS A 396 -36.02 -47.84 -56.20
C LYS A 396 -37.37 -47.14 -56.16
N THR A 397 -37.54 -46.16 -55.26
CA THR A 397 -38.19 -44.87 -55.57
C THR A 397 -38.31 -43.92 -54.36
N ASP A 398 -38.47 -44.40 -53.13
CA ASP A 398 -38.91 -43.51 -52.03
C ASP A 398 -37.78 -42.96 -51.14
N LEU A 399 -36.56 -43.52 -51.23
CA LEU A 399 -35.36 -43.04 -50.52
C LEU A 399 -34.54 -42.02 -51.33
N ILE A 400 -34.94 -41.73 -52.58
CA ILE A 400 -34.23 -40.83 -53.50
C ILE A 400 -34.28 -39.37 -53.01
N TYR A 401 -35.29 -39.00 -52.21
CA TYR A 401 -35.46 -37.63 -51.73
C TYR A 401 -34.53 -37.21 -50.57
N LEU A 402 -33.82 -38.14 -49.92
CA LEU A 402 -33.02 -37.82 -48.72
C LEU A 402 -31.53 -37.57 -49.04
N GLU A 403 -31.04 -38.01 -50.20
CA GLU A 403 -29.62 -37.88 -50.56
C GLU A 403 -29.25 -36.45 -51.00
N GLY A 404 -30.20 -35.70 -51.54
CA GLY A 404 -30.03 -34.28 -51.87
C GLY A 404 -30.26 -33.31 -50.70
N GLU A 405 -30.63 -33.84 -49.53
CA GLU A 405 -31.07 -33.04 -48.39
C GLU A 405 -30.24 -33.25 -47.11
N ILE A 406 -29.46 -34.33 -47.00
CA ILE A 406 -28.68 -34.68 -45.79
C ILE A 406 -27.17 -34.43 -45.94
N LEU A 407 -26.64 -34.51 -47.17
CA LEU A 407 -25.28 -34.03 -47.53
C LEU A 407 -25.31 -32.53 -47.80
#